data_AF-A0A964IDQ2-F1
#
_entry.id   AF-A0A964IDQ2-F1
#
_cell.length_a   1.000
_cell.length_b   1.000
_cell.length_c   1.000
_cell.angle_alpha   90.00
_cell.angle_beta   90.00
_cell.angle_gamma   90.00
#
_symmetry.space_group_name_H-M   'P 1'
#
loop_
_entity.id
_entity.type
_entity.pdbx_description
1 polymer ?
#
loop_
_entity_poly.entity_id
_entity_poly.type
_entity_poly.pdbx_seq_one_letter_code
_entity_poly.pdbx_strand_id
1 'polypeptide(L)'
;MGHAALPLACRQFPRQSVRDPRGVSVTLSHYCPTAADLLAAAGQPIAIAFDAPAFPAYAEYVGLTADPALPPLLHPRLAMDWDSWWLFEDLAVTLISNAPSPLERLAQVVEDVREWKVGDLPLHEHVRAAFMRSHQTPTVPPAPSPGTVADRCADAIDAVPEQWRTQALDALSAGPAAPVEDVVMRRYLAAHAFANWTAYQGEGLRAWYRAVETAACLLVHTANPSRADLILRHLADADAFTAMCNMAERYSAPWKG
;
A
#
# COMPACT_ATOMS: atom_id res chain seq x y z
N MET A 1 -24.41 -11.24 -5.30
CA MET A 1 -25.41 -10.14 -5.21
C MET A 1 -24.79 -8.90 -5.83
N GLY A 2 -25.54 -8.10 -6.60
CA GLY A 2 -24.99 -6.96 -7.35
C GLY A 2 -24.99 -5.64 -6.57
N HIS A 3 -24.19 -4.66 -7.03
CA HIS A 3 -24.01 -3.33 -6.42
C HIS A 3 -25.34 -2.63 -6.05
N ALA A 4 -26.35 -2.70 -6.92
CA ALA A 4 -27.64 -2.05 -6.71
C ALA A 4 -28.47 -2.61 -5.53
N ALA A 5 -28.17 -3.84 -5.08
CA ALA A 5 -28.88 -4.49 -3.97
C ALA A 5 -28.30 -4.13 -2.59
N LEU A 6 -27.14 -3.47 -2.52
CA LEU A 6 -26.49 -3.10 -1.26
C LEU A 6 -27.12 -1.83 -0.66
N PRO A 7 -27.29 -1.72 0.68
CA PRO A 7 -27.57 -0.45 1.35
C PRO A 7 -26.53 0.61 0.99
N LEU A 8 -26.89 1.90 1.00
CA LEU A 8 -25.99 3.00 0.62
C LEU A 8 -24.67 2.99 1.40
N ALA A 9 -24.72 2.72 2.71
CA ALA A 9 -23.53 2.59 3.54
C ALA A 9 -22.60 1.46 3.05
N CYS A 10 -23.16 0.32 2.62
CA CYS A 10 -22.42 -0.81 2.04
C CYS A 10 -21.99 -0.57 0.58
N ARG A 11 -22.45 0.51 -0.06
CA ARG A 11 -21.96 0.98 -1.37
C ARG A 11 -20.71 1.86 -1.22
N GLN A 12 -20.51 2.47 -0.06
CA GLN A 12 -19.32 3.26 0.25
C GLN A 12 -18.30 2.44 1.05
N PHE A 13 -18.66 1.99 2.26
CA PHE A 13 -17.81 1.08 3.03
C PHE A 13 -17.99 -0.37 2.53
N PRO A 14 -16.93 -1.17 2.36
CA PRO A 14 -15.53 -0.92 2.75
C PRO A 14 -14.62 -0.45 1.60
N ARG A 15 -15.14 0.23 0.58
CA ARG A 15 -14.36 0.61 -0.60
C ARG A 15 -13.44 1.78 -0.27
N GLN A 16 -12.18 1.64 -0.67
CA GLN A 16 -11.19 2.69 -0.69
C GLN A 16 -10.91 2.97 -2.17
N SER A 17 -11.29 4.15 -2.65
CA SER A 17 -11.17 4.47 -4.07
C SER A 17 -10.19 5.61 -4.33
N VAL A 18 -9.47 5.48 -5.44
CA VAL A 18 -8.71 6.57 -6.05
C VAL A 18 -9.26 6.80 -7.45
N ARG A 19 -9.52 8.07 -7.79
CA ARG A 19 -9.81 8.51 -9.15
C ARG A 19 -8.60 9.22 -9.73
N ASP A 20 -8.07 8.72 -10.83
CA ASP A 20 -6.97 9.30 -11.61
C ASP A 20 -7.35 9.30 -13.11
N PRO A 21 -6.46 9.70 -14.04
CA PRO A 21 -6.77 9.66 -15.47
C PRO A 21 -7.08 8.27 -16.06
N ARG A 22 -6.66 7.17 -15.39
CA ARG A 22 -6.98 5.79 -15.82
C ARG A 22 -8.40 5.39 -15.43
N GLY A 23 -9.01 6.06 -14.46
CA GLY A 23 -10.39 5.85 -14.05
C GLY A 23 -10.52 5.75 -12.53
N VAL A 24 -11.39 4.86 -12.06
CA VAL A 24 -11.56 4.61 -10.62
C VAL A 24 -10.92 3.27 -10.25
N SER A 25 -9.90 3.32 -9.40
CA SER A 25 -9.30 2.15 -8.78
C SER A 25 -9.94 1.93 -7.41
N VAL A 26 -10.24 0.68 -7.05
CA VAL A 26 -10.90 0.34 -5.79
C VAL A 26 -10.14 -0.78 -5.07
N THR A 27 -9.80 -0.55 -3.81
CA THR A 27 -9.42 -1.59 -2.85
C THR A 27 -10.47 -1.71 -1.75
N LEU A 28 -10.38 -2.76 -0.93
CA LEU A 28 -11.27 -2.95 0.21
C LEU A 28 -10.52 -2.73 1.51
N SER A 29 -11.18 -2.11 2.48
CA SER A 29 -10.70 -2.06 3.84
C SER A 29 -11.04 -3.35 4.57
N HIS A 30 -10.01 -3.99 5.11
CA HIS A 30 -10.08 -5.23 5.87
C HIS A 30 -10.55 -5.00 7.31
N TYR A 31 -10.81 -3.75 7.73
CA TYR A 31 -11.60 -3.52 8.95
C TYR A 31 -13.01 -4.11 8.82
N CYS A 32 -13.56 -4.16 7.60
CA CYS A 32 -14.79 -4.90 7.34
C CYS A 32 -14.52 -6.41 7.42
N PRO A 33 -15.24 -7.17 8.27
CA PRO A 33 -15.06 -8.61 8.40
C PRO A 33 -15.20 -9.34 7.06
N THR A 34 -16.22 -9.00 6.27
CA THR A 34 -16.43 -9.62 4.95
C THR A 34 -15.29 -9.38 3.98
N ALA A 35 -14.65 -8.20 4.02
CA ALA A 35 -13.48 -7.94 3.18
C ALA A 35 -12.24 -8.67 3.70
N ALA A 36 -12.06 -8.76 5.03
CA ALA A 36 -10.98 -9.53 5.64
C ALA A 36 -11.08 -11.03 5.28
N ASP A 37 -12.27 -11.61 5.29
CA ASP A 37 -12.50 -13.02 4.94
C ASP A 37 -12.05 -13.33 3.50
N LEU A 38 -12.15 -12.36 2.58
CA LEU A 38 -11.69 -12.52 1.20
C LEU A 38 -10.17 -12.70 1.10
N LEU A 39 -9.39 -12.23 2.09
CA LEU A 39 -7.94 -12.43 2.11
C LEU A 39 -7.58 -13.92 2.19
N ALA A 40 -8.37 -14.73 2.90
CA ALA A 40 -8.14 -16.17 3.04
C ALA A 40 -8.78 -17.01 1.91
N ALA A 41 -9.61 -16.41 1.04
CA ALA A 41 -10.37 -17.14 0.03
C ALA A 41 -9.46 -17.80 -1.02
N ALA A 42 -9.33 -19.13 -1.02
CA ALA A 42 -8.44 -19.85 -1.93
C ALA A 42 -8.83 -19.68 -3.42
N GLY A 43 -7.84 -19.89 -4.31
CA GLY A 43 -8.06 -20.12 -5.73
C GLY A 43 -8.20 -18.89 -6.63
N GLN A 44 -8.08 -17.68 -6.11
CA GLN A 44 -8.01 -16.45 -6.91
C GLN A 44 -6.58 -15.89 -6.95
N PRO A 45 -6.05 -15.54 -8.15
CA PRO A 45 -4.75 -14.91 -8.27
C PRO A 45 -4.73 -13.53 -7.61
N ILE A 46 -3.57 -13.11 -7.12
CA ILE A 46 -3.35 -11.76 -6.59
C ILE A 46 -2.97 -10.89 -7.78
N ALA A 47 -3.94 -10.17 -8.35
CA ALA A 47 -3.75 -9.33 -9.53
C ALA A 47 -4.71 -8.14 -9.51
N ILE A 48 -4.39 -7.10 -10.28
CA ILE A 48 -5.31 -5.99 -10.53
C ILE A 48 -6.37 -6.47 -11.51
N ALA A 49 -7.64 -6.40 -11.09
CA ALA A 49 -8.77 -6.76 -11.94
C ALA A 49 -9.34 -5.51 -12.63
N PHE A 50 -9.41 -5.55 -13.96
CA PHE A 50 -10.05 -4.52 -14.78
C PHE A 50 -11.54 -4.82 -14.98
N ASP A 51 -12.36 -3.77 -15.05
CA ASP A 51 -13.81 -3.86 -15.30
C ASP A 51 -14.55 -4.88 -14.41
N ALA A 52 -14.11 -4.98 -13.15
CA ALA A 52 -14.65 -5.96 -12.21
C ALA A 52 -16.17 -5.75 -12.01
N PRO A 53 -17.04 -6.75 -12.27
CA PRO A 53 -18.50 -6.57 -12.19
C PRO A 53 -19.02 -6.17 -10.81
N ALA A 54 -18.26 -6.48 -9.75
CA ALA A 54 -18.57 -6.07 -8.38
C ALA A 54 -18.39 -4.55 -8.14
N PHE A 55 -17.67 -3.87 -9.03
CA PHE A 55 -17.31 -2.46 -8.99
C PHE A 55 -17.63 -1.79 -10.35
N PRO A 56 -18.92 -1.61 -10.68
CA PRO A 56 -19.30 -1.06 -11.96
C PRO A 56 -18.85 0.40 -12.13
N ALA A 57 -18.50 0.80 -13.35
CA ALA A 57 -18.03 2.15 -13.67
C ALA A 57 -19.08 3.27 -13.41
N TYR A 58 -20.36 2.92 -13.43
CA TYR A 58 -21.46 3.87 -13.17
C TYR A 58 -21.76 4.09 -11.68
N ALA A 59 -21.10 3.36 -10.78
CA ALA A 59 -21.31 3.54 -9.35
C ALA A 59 -20.65 4.82 -8.83
N GLU A 60 -21.23 5.37 -7.77
CA GLU A 60 -20.62 6.47 -7.02
C GLU A 60 -19.57 5.92 -6.06
N TYR A 61 -18.33 6.38 -6.21
CA TYR A 61 -17.21 6.06 -5.33
C TYR A 61 -16.72 7.34 -4.65
N VAL A 62 -16.62 7.28 -3.33
CA VAL A 62 -16.09 8.37 -2.50
C VAL A 62 -14.69 7.99 -2.06
N GLY A 63 -13.72 8.84 -2.37
CA GLY A 63 -12.32 8.66 -2.01
C GLY A 63 -11.45 9.76 -2.59
N LEU A 64 -10.16 9.49 -2.76
CA LEU A 64 -9.20 10.45 -3.28
C LEU A 64 -9.44 10.70 -4.78
N THR A 65 -9.44 11.96 -5.19
CA THR A 65 -9.35 12.34 -6.60
C THR A 65 -8.00 12.99 -6.84
N ALA A 66 -7.16 12.32 -7.63
CA ALA A 66 -5.86 12.82 -8.02
C ALA A 66 -6.00 13.97 -9.03
N ASP A 67 -5.10 14.94 -8.97
CA ASP A 67 -4.99 15.98 -9.99
C ASP A 67 -4.46 15.34 -11.29
N PRO A 68 -5.21 15.39 -12.41
CA PRO A 68 -4.78 14.78 -13.66
C PRO A 68 -3.48 15.37 -14.23
N ALA A 69 -3.11 16.60 -13.84
CA ALA A 69 -1.87 17.26 -14.24
C ALA A 69 -0.67 16.87 -13.35
N LEU A 70 -0.88 16.19 -12.24
CA LEU A 70 0.14 15.88 -11.25
C LEU A 70 0.16 14.36 -10.94
N PRO A 71 0.84 13.55 -11.78
CA PRO A 71 1.12 12.15 -11.43
C PRO A 71 1.96 12.05 -10.14
N PRO A 72 1.97 10.87 -9.50
CA PRO A 72 2.81 10.60 -8.33
C PRO A 72 4.27 11.01 -8.50
N LEU A 73 4.86 11.45 -7.38
CA LEU A 73 6.25 11.85 -7.35
C LEU A 73 7.16 10.61 -7.37
N LEU A 74 8.19 10.66 -8.21
CA LEU A 74 9.30 9.72 -8.12
C LEU A 74 10.07 9.96 -6.82
N HIS A 75 10.39 11.24 -6.59
CA HIS A 75 11.04 11.78 -5.40
C HIS A 75 10.66 13.29 -5.30
N PRO A 76 11.02 14.04 -4.25
CA PRO A 76 10.46 15.38 -3.97
C PRO A 76 10.71 16.47 -5.02
N ARG A 77 11.47 16.17 -6.07
CA ARG A 77 11.89 17.11 -7.12
C ARG A 77 11.49 16.65 -8.53
N LEU A 78 10.85 15.50 -8.66
CA LEU A 78 10.54 14.92 -9.96
C LEU A 78 9.26 14.09 -9.89
N ALA A 79 8.27 14.46 -10.70
CA ALA A 79 7.10 13.66 -10.93
C ALA A 79 7.41 12.52 -11.90
N MET A 80 6.71 11.39 -11.75
CA MET A 80 6.66 10.36 -12.78
C MET A 80 5.80 10.85 -13.96
N ASP A 81 5.69 10.05 -15.01
CA ASP A 81 4.55 10.11 -15.92
C ASP A 81 3.50 9.05 -15.53
N TRP A 82 2.26 9.23 -16.02
CA TRP A 82 1.15 8.33 -15.70
C TRP A 82 1.39 6.89 -16.16
N ASP A 83 1.98 6.68 -17.33
CA ASP A 83 2.24 5.33 -17.86
C ASP A 83 3.26 4.59 -16.98
N SER A 84 4.32 5.29 -16.56
CA SER A 84 5.32 4.75 -15.62
C SER A 84 4.73 4.44 -14.25
N TRP A 85 3.84 5.29 -13.72
CA TRP A 85 3.17 5.03 -12.44
C TRP A 85 2.25 3.81 -12.51
N TRP A 86 1.39 3.72 -13.53
CA TRP A 86 0.49 2.57 -13.68
C TRP A 86 1.24 1.26 -13.89
N LEU A 87 2.35 1.30 -14.65
CA LEU A 87 3.24 0.16 -14.80
C LEU A 87 3.88 -0.23 -13.46
N PHE A 88 4.33 0.75 -12.67
CA PHE A 88 4.92 0.52 -11.36
C PHE A 88 3.93 -0.16 -10.41
N GLU A 89 2.67 0.29 -10.34
CA GLU A 89 1.64 -0.34 -9.51
C GLU A 89 1.38 -1.80 -9.90
N ASP A 90 1.22 -2.08 -11.20
CA ASP A 90 0.96 -3.43 -11.71
C ASP A 90 2.10 -4.40 -11.39
N LEU A 91 3.34 -3.95 -11.63
CA LEU A 91 4.53 -4.73 -11.32
C LEU A 91 4.74 -4.89 -9.80
N ALA A 92 4.38 -3.90 -8.99
CA ALA A 92 4.44 -4.01 -7.52
C ALA A 92 3.47 -5.07 -6.99
N VAL A 93 2.22 -5.08 -7.46
CA VAL A 93 1.23 -6.12 -7.09
C VAL A 93 1.71 -7.50 -7.55
N THR A 94 2.24 -7.60 -8.77
CA THR A 94 2.80 -8.84 -9.31
C THR A 94 3.99 -9.34 -8.48
N LEU A 95 4.89 -8.44 -8.08
CA LEU A 95 6.03 -8.77 -7.22
C LEU A 95 5.57 -9.26 -5.85
N ILE A 96 4.61 -8.56 -5.23
CA ILE A 96 4.04 -8.96 -3.93
C ILE A 96 3.38 -10.34 -4.02
N SER A 97 2.71 -10.65 -5.13
CA SER A 97 2.08 -11.96 -5.34
C SER A 97 3.09 -13.11 -5.38
N ASN A 98 4.23 -12.91 -6.03
CA ASN A 98 5.05 -14.04 -6.50
C ASN A 98 6.43 -14.12 -5.84
N ALA A 99 6.95 -13.01 -5.33
CA ALA A 99 8.34 -12.95 -4.90
C ALA A 99 8.52 -13.47 -3.46
N PRO A 100 9.62 -14.18 -3.15
CA PRO A 100 10.05 -14.34 -1.78
C PRO A 100 10.47 -12.96 -1.25
N SER A 101 10.16 -12.65 0.01
CA SER A 101 10.57 -11.38 0.64
C SER A 101 10.11 -10.15 -0.17
N PRO A 102 8.79 -9.97 -0.36
CA PRO A 102 8.27 -8.96 -1.28
C PRO A 102 8.60 -7.53 -0.83
N LEU A 103 8.67 -7.25 0.48
CA LEU A 103 8.99 -5.91 0.98
C LEU A 103 10.43 -5.52 0.66
N GLU A 104 11.37 -6.43 0.88
CA GLU A 104 12.79 -6.20 0.65
C GLU A 104 13.07 -5.94 -0.84
N ARG A 105 12.43 -6.72 -1.71
CA ARG A 105 12.53 -6.52 -3.16
C ARG A 105 11.85 -5.23 -3.59
N LEU A 106 10.72 -4.88 -2.99
CA LEU A 106 10.04 -3.63 -3.29
C LEU A 106 10.88 -2.42 -2.87
N ALA A 107 11.55 -2.48 -1.71
CA ALA A 107 12.51 -1.47 -1.27
C ALA A 107 13.64 -1.28 -2.29
N GLN A 108 14.21 -2.39 -2.78
CA GLN A 108 15.26 -2.34 -3.81
C GLN A 108 14.77 -1.70 -5.11
N VAL A 109 13.58 -2.07 -5.57
CA VAL A 109 12.98 -1.49 -6.78
C VAL A 109 12.73 0.01 -6.59
N VAL A 110 12.21 0.42 -5.43
CA VAL A 110 11.96 1.83 -5.12
C VAL A 110 13.26 2.65 -5.19
N GLU A 111 14.35 2.15 -4.61
CA GLU A 111 15.64 2.86 -4.69
C GLU A 111 16.19 2.90 -6.10
N ASP A 112 16.17 1.77 -6.83
CA ASP A 112 16.65 1.71 -8.22
C ASP A 112 15.85 2.65 -9.15
N VAL A 113 14.53 2.65 -9.07
CA VAL A 113 13.68 3.53 -9.88
C VAL A 113 13.94 5.00 -9.55
N ARG A 114 14.18 5.33 -8.27
CA ARG A 114 14.51 6.70 -7.84
C ARG A 114 15.86 7.22 -8.35
N GLU A 115 16.77 6.34 -8.76
CA GLU A 115 18.07 6.73 -9.33
C GLU A 115 17.97 7.21 -10.79
N TRP A 116 16.83 7.02 -11.44
CA TRP A 116 16.58 7.46 -12.81
C TRP A 116 16.77 8.98 -12.97
N LYS A 117 17.32 9.40 -14.12
CA LYS A 117 17.52 10.82 -14.45
C LYS A 117 16.92 11.17 -15.81
N VAL A 118 16.45 12.41 -15.92
CA VAL A 118 16.02 12.96 -17.21
C VAL A 118 17.19 12.94 -18.19
N GLY A 119 16.96 12.37 -19.37
CA GLY A 119 17.98 12.17 -20.40
C GLY A 119 18.51 10.73 -20.49
N ASP A 120 18.18 9.88 -19.52
CA ASP A 120 18.37 8.42 -19.64
C ASP A 120 17.26 7.80 -20.52
N LEU A 121 17.16 6.46 -20.51
CA LEU A 121 16.06 5.73 -21.15
C LEU A 121 14.69 6.20 -20.63
N PRO A 122 13.59 6.01 -21.39
CA PRO A 122 12.24 6.33 -20.91
C PRO A 122 11.97 5.72 -19.53
N LEU A 123 11.33 6.47 -18.62
CA LEU A 123 11.14 6.05 -17.22
C LEU A 123 10.43 4.70 -17.11
N HIS A 124 9.42 4.41 -17.94
CA HIS A 124 8.72 3.13 -17.93
C HIS A 124 9.62 1.94 -18.29
N GLU A 125 10.63 2.13 -19.15
CA GLU A 125 11.63 1.10 -19.45
C GLU A 125 12.55 0.87 -18.24
N HIS A 126 12.96 1.95 -17.57
CA HIS A 126 13.75 1.86 -16.33
C HIS A 126 12.99 1.16 -15.21
N VAL A 127 11.70 1.49 -15.02
CA VAL A 127 10.80 0.79 -14.10
C VAL A 127 10.78 -0.71 -14.38
N ARG A 128 10.51 -1.10 -15.64
CA ARG A 128 10.52 -2.52 -16.04
C ARG A 128 11.85 -3.19 -15.73
N ALA A 129 12.96 -2.51 -16.04
CA ALA A 129 14.31 -3.03 -15.81
C ALA A 129 14.61 -3.20 -14.31
N ALA A 130 14.19 -2.27 -13.45
CA ALA A 130 14.36 -2.36 -12.00
C ALA A 130 13.62 -3.58 -11.41
N PHE A 131 12.37 -3.81 -11.83
CA PHE A 131 11.62 -5.00 -11.43
C PHE A 131 12.28 -6.30 -11.95
N MET A 132 12.78 -6.33 -13.19
CA MET A 132 13.50 -7.50 -13.71
C MET A 132 14.80 -7.78 -12.93
N ARG A 133 15.57 -6.74 -12.59
CA ARG A 133 16.80 -6.86 -11.79
C ARG A 133 16.50 -7.37 -10.39
N SER A 134 15.45 -6.85 -9.74
CA SER A 134 15.10 -7.28 -8.38
C SER A 134 14.84 -8.78 -8.31
N HIS A 135 14.25 -9.39 -9.35
CA HIS A 135 14.06 -10.85 -9.44
C HIS A 135 15.38 -11.65 -9.46
N GLN A 136 16.44 -11.09 -10.04
CA GLN A 136 17.73 -11.74 -10.21
C GLN A 136 18.65 -11.59 -9.00
N THR A 137 18.46 -10.54 -8.19
CA THR A 137 19.25 -10.30 -6.99
C THR A 137 18.92 -11.35 -5.92
N PRO A 138 19.92 -12.10 -5.41
CA PRO A 138 19.74 -12.97 -4.26
C PRO A 138 19.34 -12.11 -3.05
N THR A 139 18.13 -12.33 -2.54
CA THR A 139 17.69 -11.72 -1.30
C THR A 139 18.01 -12.68 -0.16
N VAL A 140 18.88 -12.28 0.76
CA VAL A 140 18.80 -12.82 2.13
C VAL A 140 17.49 -12.27 2.68
N PRO A 141 16.61 -13.07 3.29
CA PRO A 141 15.40 -12.56 3.90
C PRO A 141 15.71 -11.99 5.29
N PRO A 142 15.83 -10.67 5.51
CA PRO A 142 15.35 -10.12 6.76
C PRO A 142 13.83 -10.23 6.72
N ALA A 143 13.21 -10.80 7.74
CA ALA A 143 11.90 -10.29 8.14
C ALA A 143 12.13 -8.87 8.69
N PRO A 144 11.15 -7.95 8.66
CA PRO A 144 11.31 -6.66 9.32
C PRO A 144 11.76 -6.92 10.76
N SER A 145 12.88 -6.30 11.15
CA SER A 145 13.46 -6.54 12.47
C SER A 145 12.44 -6.17 13.56
N PRO A 146 12.49 -6.80 14.75
CA PRO A 146 11.58 -6.42 15.85
C PRO A 146 11.61 -4.92 16.16
N GLY A 147 12.78 -4.27 16.02
CA GLY A 147 12.92 -2.82 16.15
C GLY A 147 12.16 -2.06 15.06
N THR A 148 12.33 -2.47 13.80
CA THR A 148 11.59 -1.89 12.67
C THR A 148 10.07 -2.03 12.86
N VAL A 149 9.59 -3.20 13.30
CA VAL A 149 8.17 -3.42 13.58
C VAL A 149 7.67 -2.48 14.68
N ALA A 150 8.42 -2.36 15.78
CA ALA A 150 8.06 -1.47 16.88
C ALA A 150 8.02 0.00 16.43
N ASP A 151 9.03 0.46 15.68
CA ASP A 151 9.11 1.82 15.16
C ASP A 151 7.92 2.14 14.25
N ARG A 152 7.59 1.25 13.29
CA ARG A 152 6.46 1.47 12.37
C ARG A 152 5.11 1.47 13.08
N CYS A 153 4.94 0.61 14.08
CA CYS A 153 3.74 0.61 14.91
C CYS A 153 3.64 1.92 15.71
N ALA A 154 4.74 2.39 16.32
CA ALA A 154 4.76 3.66 17.06
C ALA A 154 4.42 4.84 16.13
N ASP A 155 5.06 4.92 14.97
CA ASP A 155 4.79 5.97 13.99
C ASP A 155 3.32 5.99 13.54
N ALA A 156 2.70 4.82 13.34
CA ALA A 156 1.28 4.71 13.00
C ALA A 156 0.38 5.20 14.14
N ILE A 157 0.73 4.92 15.40
CA ILE A 157 0.01 5.40 16.58
C ILE A 157 0.15 6.91 16.77
N ASP A 158 1.33 7.47 16.46
CA ASP A 158 1.56 8.92 16.53
C ASP A 158 0.73 9.69 15.50
N ALA A 159 0.41 9.07 14.37
CA ALA A 159 -0.52 9.62 13.38
C ALA A 159 -2.00 9.54 13.81
N VAL A 160 -2.34 8.84 14.91
CA VAL A 160 -3.72 8.77 15.43
C VAL A 160 -4.01 10.00 16.30
N PRO A 161 -5.11 10.74 16.05
CA PRO A 161 -5.55 11.83 16.91
C PRO A 161 -5.73 11.40 18.37
N GLU A 162 -5.38 12.29 19.31
CA GLU A 162 -5.35 12.00 20.75
C GLU A 162 -6.61 11.27 21.26
N GLN A 163 -7.79 11.72 20.83
CA GLN A 163 -9.07 11.17 21.28
C GLN A 163 -9.31 9.70 20.89
N TRP A 164 -8.54 9.18 19.92
CA TRP A 164 -8.64 7.81 19.41
C TRP A 164 -7.42 6.94 19.74
N ARG A 165 -6.40 7.51 20.41
CA ARG A 165 -5.14 6.81 20.65
C ARG A 165 -5.31 5.60 21.55
N THR A 166 -6.18 5.67 22.56
CA THR A 166 -6.49 4.51 23.42
C THR A 166 -7.04 3.34 22.62
N GLN A 167 -7.98 3.58 21.70
CA GLN A 167 -8.55 2.52 20.86
C GLN A 167 -7.50 1.92 19.92
N ALA A 168 -6.59 2.74 19.39
CA ALA A 168 -5.50 2.25 18.56
C ALA A 168 -4.50 1.39 19.36
N LEU A 169 -4.15 1.81 20.58
CA LEU A 169 -3.31 1.05 21.51
C LEU A 169 -3.96 -0.26 21.94
N ASP A 170 -5.27 -0.28 22.19
CA ASP A 170 -6.03 -1.49 22.49
C ASP A 170 -6.00 -2.48 21.31
N ALA A 171 -6.20 -1.97 20.09
CA ALA A 171 -6.11 -2.77 18.87
C ALA A 171 -4.71 -3.35 18.66
N LEU A 172 -3.66 -2.60 18.99
CA LEU A 172 -2.27 -3.05 18.92
C LEU A 172 -1.94 -4.09 19.99
N SER A 173 -2.41 -3.88 21.23
CA SER A 173 -2.04 -4.66 22.43
C SER A 173 -2.69 -6.04 22.50
N ALA A 174 -3.74 -6.28 21.72
CA ALA A 174 -4.51 -7.52 21.78
C ALA A 174 -3.77 -8.75 21.21
N GLY A 175 -2.48 -8.61 20.86
CA GLY A 175 -1.48 -9.66 20.66
C GLY A 175 -1.73 -10.60 19.47
N PRO A 176 -0.67 -11.24 18.93
CA PRO A 176 -0.85 -12.25 17.90
C PRO A 176 -1.37 -13.56 18.52
N ALA A 177 -2.50 -14.06 18.02
CA ALA A 177 -2.99 -15.40 18.39
C ALA A 177 -2.25 -16.52 17.63
N ALA A 178 -1.82 -16.24 16.40
CA ALA A 178 -1.02 -17.10 15.53
C ALA A 178 -0.36 -16.23 14.42
N PRO A 179 0.74 -16.67 13.77
CA PRO A 179 1.28 -15.97 12.60
C PRO A 179 0.24 -15.88 11.46
N VAL A 180 0.26 -14.78 10.72
CA VAL A 180 -0.60 -14.59 9.55
C VAL A 180 -0.13 -15.51 8.42
N GLU A 181 -1.08 -16.19 7.78
CA GLU A 181 -0.78 -17.01 6.59
C GLU A 181 -0.18 -16.16 5.46
N ASP A 182 0.81 -16.69 4.75
CA ASP A 182 1.51 -15.97 3.68
C ASP A 182 0.56 -15.43 2.60
N VAL A 183 -0.47 -16.20 2.23
CA VAL A 183 -1.48 -15.76 1.25
C VAL A 183 -2.28 -14.54 1.73
N VAL A 184 -2.61 -14.49 3.03
CA VAL A 184 -3.32 -13.37 3.65
C VAL A 184 -2.42 -12.14 3.68
N MET A 185 -1.16 -12.31 4.08
CA MET A 185 -0.15 -11.25 4.05
C MET A 185 -0.01 -10.65 2.65
N ARG A 186 0.23 -11.48 1.62
CA ARG A 186 0.43 -11.00 0.25
C ARG A 186 -0.77 -10.24 -0.29
N ARG A 187 -1.99 -10.73 -0.06
CA ARG A 187 -3.22 -10.05 -0.51
C ARG A 187 -3.44 -8.74 0.22
N TYR A 188 -3.18 -8.72 1.52
CA TYR A 188 -3.25 -7.51 2.32
C TYR A 188 -2.25 -6.46 1.81
N LEU A 189 -0.99 -6.85 1.60
CA LEU A 189 0.03 -5.95 1.06
C LEU A 189 -0.29 -5.47 -0.36
N ALA A 190 -0.78 -6.33 -1.24
CA ALA A 190 -1.20 -5.93 -2.58
C ALA A 190 -2.32 -4.87 -2.55
N ALA A 191 -3.28 -5.03 -1.64
CA ALA A 191 -4.37 -4.07 -1.42
C ALA A 191 -3.92 -2.76 -0.74
N HIS A 192 -2.72 -2.72 -0.16
CA HIS A 192 -2.08 -1.50 0.35
C HIS A 192 -1.05 -0.92 -0.62
N ALA A 193 -0.58 -1.68 -1.60
CA ALA A 193 0.31 -1.19 -2.66
C ALA A 193 -0.47 -0.53 -3.80
N PHE A 194 -1.61 -1.10 -4.18
CA PHE A 194 -2.46 -0.59 -5.26
C PHE A 194 -3.40 0.53 -4.79
N ALA A 195 -3.53 1.59 -5.60
CA ALA A 195 -4.38 2.75 -5.32
C ALA A 195 -4.10 3.38 -3.93
N ASN A 196 -2.84 3.36 -3.52
CA ASN A 196 -2.40 3.89 -2.23
C ASN A 196 -2.40 5.42 -2.26
N TRP A 197 -3.10 6.06 -1.32
CA TRP A 197 -3.24 7.52 -1.28
C TRP A 197 -1.90 8.25 -1.06
N THR A 198 -0.97 7.64 -0.33
CA THR A 198 0.38 8.19 -0.09
C THR A 198 1.20 8.31 -1.39
N ALA A 199 0.86 7.58 -2.46
CA ALA A 199 1.49 7.83 -3.77
C ALA A 199 1.16 9.23 -4.32
N TYR A 200 -0.05 9.71 -4.07
CA TYR A 200 -0.58 10.95 -4.63
C TYR A 200 -0.41 12.14 -3.68
N GLN A 201 -0.44 11.89 -2.36
CA GLN A 201 -0.28 12.92 -1.33
C GLN A 201 1.15 13.01 -0.78
N GLY A 202 1.96 11.97 -0.98
CA GLY A 202 3.33 11.89 -0.47
C GLY A 202 4.37 12.58 -1.35
N GLU A 203 5.59 12.65 -0.81
CA GLU A 203 6.74 13.32 -1.43
C GLU A 203 7.59 12.42 -2.35
N GLY A 204 7.17 11.17 -2.62
CA GLY A 204 7.91 10.25 -3.51
C GLY A 204 7.65 8.76 -3.28
N LEU A 205 8.37 7.91 -4.03
CA LEU A 205 8.23 6.46 -3.94
C LEU A 205 8.65 5.88 -2.56
N ARG A 206 9.53 6.53 -1.80
CA ARG A 206 9.83 6.07 -0.43
C ARG A 206 8.67 6.34 0.53
N ALA A 207 7.93 7.43 0.34
CA ALA A 207 6.74 7.69 1.14
C ALA A 207 5.68 6.62 0.85
N TRP A 208 5.45 6.31 -0.42
CA TRP A 208 4.58 5.20 -0.82
C TRP A 208 5.03 3.86 -0.22
N TYR A 209 6.32 3.52 -0.34
CA TYR A 209 6.85 2.27 0.22
C TYR A 209 6.73 2.23 1.74
N ARG A 210 6.99 3.35 2.43
CA ARG A 210 6.82 3.45 3.88
C ARG A 210 5.39 3.14 4.30
N ALA A 211 4.39 3.58 3.54
CA ALA A 211 3.00 3.24 3.82
C ALA A 211 2.73 1.72 3.72
N VAL A 212 3.27 1.06 2.69
CA VAL A 212 3.17 -0.40 2.51
C VAL A 212 3.92 -1.16 3.61
N GLU A 213 5.12 -0.71 3.97
CA GLU A 213 5.91 -1.28 5.07
C GLU A 213 5.18 -1.16 6.41
N THR A 214 4.63 0.02 6.73
CA THR A 214 3.88 0.23 7.97
C THR A 214 2.67 -0.69 8.03
N ALA A 215 1.95 -0.88 6.91
CA ALA A 215 0.86 -1.86 6.83
C ALA A 215 1.35 -3.28 7.15
N ALA A 216 2.51 -3.68 6.62
CA ALA A 216 3.11 -4.99 6.90
C ALA A 216 3.49 -5.14 8.38
N CYS A 217 4.16 -4.16 8.96
CA CYS A 217 4.57 -4.19 10.37
C CYS A 217 3.36 -4.25 11.32
N LEU A 218 2.30 -3.48 11.05
CA LEU A 218 1.05 -3.57 11.80
C LEU A 218 0.41 -4.96 11.66
N LEU A 219 0.40 -5.54 10.46
CA LEU A 219 -0.14 -6.89 10.26
C LEU A 219 0.68 -7.95 10.99
N VAL A 220 2.02 -7.85 10.96
CA VAL A 220 2.92 -8.75 11.72
C VAL A 220 2.66 -8.62 13.22
N HIS A 221 2.51 -7.39 13.73
CA HIS A 221 2.32 -7.15 15.16
C HIS A 221 0.94 -7.63 15.65
N THR A 222 -0.11 -7.27 14.92
CA THR A 222 -1.51 -7.55 15.32
C THR A 222 -1.95 -8.97 14.98
N ALA A 223 -1.27 -9.62 14.03
CA ALA A 223 -1.71 -10.82 13.33
C ALA A 223 -3.17 -10.79 12.87
N ASN A 224 -3.70 -9.61 12.58
CA ASN A 224 -5.11 -9.41 12.28
C ASN A 224 -5.29 -8.23 11.29
N PRO A 225 -5.64 -8.51 10.02
CA PRO A 225 -5.86 -7.48 9.02
C PRO A 225 -6.87 -6.41 9.43
N SER A 226 -7.91 -6.78 10.17
CA SER A 226 -8.94 -5.83 10.62
C SER A 226 -8.41 -4.85 11.67
N ARG A 227 -7.55 -5.31 12.59
CA ARG A 227 -6.91 -4.42 13.58
C ARG A 227 -5.87 -3.51 12.93
N ALA A 228 -5.08 -4.06 12.01
CA ALA A 228 -4.11 -3.28 11.26
C ALA A 228 -4.80 -2.18 10.42
N ASP A 229 -5.87 -2.50 9.70
CA ASP A 229 -6.65 -1.52 8.93
C ASP A 229 -7.40 -0.53 9.83
N LEU A 230 -7.91 -0.95 11.01
CA LEU A 230 -8.52 -0.04 11.98
C LEU A 230 -7.56 1.09 12.33
N ILE A 231 -6.32 0.75 12.71
CA ILE A 231 -5.31 1.75 13.06
C ILE A 231 -4.99 2.60 11.82
N LEU A 232 -4.64 1.96 10.71
CA LEU A 232 -4.02 2.62 9.57
C LEU A 232 -4.97 3.45 8.71
N ARG A 233 -6.22 2.99 8.52
CA ARG A 233 -7.17 3.60 7.58
C ARG A 233 -8.39 4.25 8.23
N HIS A 234 -8.66 3.96 9.51
CA HIS A 234 -9.86 4.45 10.19
C HIS A 234 -9.58 5.34 11.39
N LEU A 235 -8.46 5.14 12.09
CA LEU A 235 -8.09 5.94 13.26
C LEU A 235 -6.98 6.96 12.94
N ALA A 236 -6.02 6.61 12.10
CA ALA A 236 -4.95 7.55 11.71
C ALA A 236 -5.52 8.74 10.94
N ASP A 237 -4.99 9.93 11.25
CA ASP A 237 -5.19 11.12 10.42
C ASP A 237 -4.36 10.99 9.13
N ALA A 238 -5.01 11.15 7.98
CA ALA A 238 -4.38 10.88 6.69
C ALA A 238 -3.21 11.84 6.39
N ASP A 239 -3.33 13.11 6.82
CA ASP A 239 -2.29 14.12 6.60
C ASP A 239 -1.10 13.86 7.53
N ALA A 240 -1.35 13.56 8.81
CA ALA A 240 -0.31 13.18 9.77
C ALA A 240 0.42 11.91 9.34
N PHE A 241 -0.32 10.89 8.88
CA PHE A 241 0.25 9.64 8.39
C PHE A 241 1.10 9.86 7.12
N THR A 242 0.62 10.68 6.18
CA THR A 242 1.38 11.02 4.97
C THR A 242 2.64 11.81 5.33
N ALA A 243 2.56 12.77 6.27
CA ALA A 243 3.71 13.52 6.75
C ALA A 243 4.77 12.61 7.40
N MET A 244 4.34 11.62 8.18
CA MET A 244 5.20 10.56 8.71
C MET A 244 5.87 9.76 7.60
N CYS A 245 5.13 9.36 6.56
CA CYS A 245 5.68 8.65 5.39
C CYS A 245 6.74 9.48 4.68
N ASN A 246 6.51 10.78 4.52
CA ASN A 246 7.40 11.73 3.86
C ASN A 246 8.76 11.86 4.57
N MET A 247 8.85 11.53 5.86
CA MET A 247 10.16 11.50 6.53
C MET A 247 11.15 10.54 5.86
N ALA A 248 10.66 9.46 5.22
CA ALA A 248 11.51 8.52 4.48
C ALA A 248 12.22 9.16 3.27
N GLU A 249 11.65 10.22 2.68
CA GLU A 249 12.28 10.96 1.58
C GLU A 249 13.39 11.89 2.06
N ARG A 250 13.36 12.30 3.33
CA ARG A 250 14.28 13.31 3.91
C ARG A 250 15.59 12.71 4.40
N TYR A 251 15.63 11.41 4.70
CA TYR A 251 16.84 10.74 5.13
C TYR A 251 17.65 10.21 3.94
N SER A 252 18.83 10.79 3.69
CA SER A 252 19.71 10.43 2.56
C SER A 252 20.37 9.05 2.67
N ALA A 253 20.22 8.33 3.78
CA ALA A 253 20.76 6.99 3.89
C ALA A 253 19.99 6.03 2.98
N PRO A 254 20.66 5.16 2.20
CA PRO A 254 19.98 4.05 1.55
C PRO A 254 19.30 3.20 2.62
N TRP A 255 18.10 2.70 2.32
CA TRP A 255 17.38 1.77 3.18
C TRP A 255 18.28 0.59 3.52
N LYS A 256 18.67 0.49 4.79
CA LYS A 256 19.30 -0.73 5.30
C LYS A 256 18.16 -1.68 5.62
N GLY A 257 17.89 -2.61 4.71
CA GLY A 257 17.06 -3.78 4.98
C GLY A 257 17.64 -4.63 6.10
#